data_AF-A0A1E1WM36-F1
#
_entry.id   AF-A0A1E1WM36-F1
#
_cell.length_a   1.000
_cell.length_b   1.000
_cell.length_c   1.000
_cell.angle_alpha   90.00
_cell.angle_beta   90.00
_cell.angle_gamma   90.00
#
_symmetry.space_group_name_H-M   'P 1'
#
loop_
_entity.id
_entity.type
_entity.pdbx_description
1 polymer ?
#
loop_
_entity_poly.entity_id
_entity_poly.type
_entity_poly.pdbx_seq_one_letter_code
_entity_poly.pdbx_strand_id
1 'polypeptide(L)'
;LEAVPSAVGEKASVCSDDECTDQCRCSSAEHPLPDSDLEDIPQLISLTFNEALTEDIVKKFWKPLFFNRANPDGVPIGATFFVPHEYTNYKMVNDVFNLGFEVAVHSITDSPQIYWRNATEEILTQEFDGQ
;
A
#
# COMPACT_ATOMS: atom_id res chain seq x y z
N LEU A 1 11.05 -14.94 3.77
CA LEU A 1 11.65 -13.92 4.66
C LEU A 1 10.53 -13.47 5.57
N GLU A 2 10.44 -14.05 6.76
CA GLU A 2 9.48 -13.61 7.76
C GLU A 2 10.12 -12.45 8.52
N ALA A 3 9.49 -11.27 8.47
CA ALA A 3 9.89 -10.17 9.33
C ALA A 3 9.56 -10.57 10.78
N VAL A 4 10.59 -10.89 11.56
CA VAL A 4 10.42 -11.16 13.00
C VAL A 4 10.25 -9.80 13.68
N PRO A 5 9.12 -9.52 14.35
CA PRO A 5 8.97 -8.29 15.10
C PRO A 5 10.06 -8.19 16.16
N SER A 6 10.59 -6.98 16.38
CA SER A 6 11.41 -6.71 17.56
C SER A 6 10.64 -7.15 18.81
N ALA A 7 11.35 -7.70 19.81
CA ALA A 7 10.75 -8.17 21.04
C ALA A 7 9.79 -7.12 21.62
N VAL A 8 8.56 -7.54 21.94
CA VAL A 8 7.48 -6.68 22.41
C VAL A 8 7.97 -5.79 23.55
N GLY A 9 7.96 -4.47 23.34
CA GLY A 9 8.23 -3.47 24.38
C GLY A 9 9.63 -2.87 24.41
N GLU A 10 10.58 -3.32 23.58
CA GLU A 10 11.87 -2.65 23.46
C GLU A 10 11.82 -1.50 22.45
N LYS A 11 12.40 -0.35 22.84
CA LYS A 11 12.55 0.78 21.92
C LYS A 11 13.58 0.42 20.86
N ALA A 12 13.28 0.70 19.60
CA ALA A 12 14.27 0.63 18.53
C ALA A 12 15.50 1.50 18.88
N SER A 13 16.69 1.01 18.55
CA SER A 13 17.94 1.78 18.62
C SER A 13 17.92 2.93 17.60
N VAL A 14 18.81 3.89 17.80
CA VAL A 14 19.08 4.90 16.75
C VAL A 14 19.65 4.17 15.54
N CYS A 15 19.12 4.47 14.35
CA CYS A 15 19.55 3.82 13.12
C CYS A 15 21.02 4.13 12.81
N SER A 16 21.76 3.12 12.33
CA SER A 16 23.15 3.22 11.91
C SER A 16 23.27 2.62 10.51
N ASP A 17 23.87 3.36 9.57
CA ASP A 17 24.08 2.88 8.21
C ASP A 17 25.07 1.69 8.14
N ASP A 18 25.94 1.55 9.16
CA ASP A 18 26.84 0.38 9.28
C ASP A 18 26.08 -0.90 9.63
N GLU A 19 24.93 -0.78 10.31
CA GLU A 19 24.08 -1.92 10.70
C GLU A 19 22.94 -2.14 9.68
N CYS A 20 22.41 -1.05 9.11
CA CYS A 20 21.29 -1.04 8.18
C CYS A 20 21.78 -1.04 6.73
N THR A 21 22.21 -2.21 6.25
CA THR A 21 22.85 -2.37 4.93
C THR A 21 21.89 -2.99 3.90
N ASP A 22 21.78 -4.32 3.86
CA ASP A 22 20.94 -5.04 2.89
C ASP A 22 19.48 -5.12 3.36
N GLN A 23 18.53 -4.82 2.46
CA GLN A 23 17.08 -4.84 2.74
C GLN A 23 16.64 -3.94 3.90
N CYS A 24 17.46 -2.94 4.26
CA CYS A 24 17.21 -1.99 5.32
C CYS A 24 17.42 -0.57 4.79
N ARG A 25 16.65 0.39 5.31
CA ARG A 25 16.88 1.81 5.06
C ARG A 25 16.52 2.63 6.30
N CYS A 26 17.47 3.44 6.76
CA CYS A 26 17.20 4.43 7.79
C CYS A 26 16.25 5.53 7.27
N SER A 27 15.39 6.04 8.15
CA SER A 27 14.55 7.19 7.81
C SER A 27 15.43 8.41 7.53
N SER A 28 15.34 8.94 6.31
CA SER A 28 16.10 10.10 5.86
C SER A 28 15.28 10.90 4.84
N ALA A 29 15.51 12.21 4.78
CA ALA A 29 14.96 13.07 3.73
C ALA A 29 15.78 13.00 2.43
N GLU A 30 16.99 12.45 2.49
CA GLU A 30 17.85 12.27 1.32
C GLU A 30 17.34 11.13 0.43
N HIS A 31 17.37 11.32 -0.89
CA HIS A 31 17.03 10.27 -1.84
C HIS A 31 18.08 9.16 -1.83
N PRO A 32 17.71 7.90 -2.09
CA PRO A 32 18.64 6.77 -2.02
C PRO A 32 19.49 6.58 -3.29
N LEU A 33 19.25 7.39 -4.32
CA LEU A 33 19.90 7.28 -5.64
C LEU A 33 21.17 8.16 -5.70
N PRO A 34 22.14 7.85 -6.60
CA PRO A 34 23.32 8.68 -6.80
C PRO A 34 22.99 10.10 -7.29
N ASP A 35 23.73 11.11 -6.80
CA ASP A 35 23.53 12.52 -7.20
C ASP A 35 23.77 12.78 -8.69
N SER A 36 24.56 11.93 -9.36
CA SER A 36 24.82 12.04 -10.80
C SER A 36 23.55 11.91 -11.65
N ASP A 37 22.48 11.38 -11.07
CA ASP A 37 21.30 10.94 -11.79
C ASP A 37 20.09 11.84 -11.53
N LEU A 38 20.24 12.95 -10.78
CA LEU A 38 19.12 13.79 -10.34
C LEU A 38 18.15 14.22 -11.46
N GLU A 39 18.68 14.53 -12.65
CA GLU A 39 17.85 14.89 -13.82
C GLU A 39 17.14 13.69 -14.46
N ASP A 40 17.65 12.47 -14.23
CA ASP A 40 17.16 11.21 -14.74
C ASP A 40 16.26 10.46 -13.74
N ILE A 41 16.13 10.92 -12.49
CA ILE A 41 15.26 10.29 -11.48
C ILE A 41 13.79 10.53 -11.84
N PRO A 42 12.99 9.47 -12.09
CA PRO A 42 11.57 9.63 -12.35
C PRO A 42 10.84 10.06 -11.07
N GLN A 43 9.99 11.10 -11.18
CA GLN A 43 9.04 11.43 -10.13
C GLN A 43 7.95 10.34 -10.07
N LEU A 44 8.00 9.51 -9.03
CA LEU A 44 6.95 8.53 -8.77
C LEU A 44 5.72 9.22 -8.18
N ILE A 45 4.54 8.86 -8.67
CA ILE A 45 3.25 9.30 -8.14
C ILE A 45 2.45 8.03 -7.80
N SER A 46 2.11 7.85 -6.53
CA SER A 46 1.24 6.75 -6.10
C SER A 46 -0.20 7.23 -6.02
N LEU A 47 -1.06 6.65 -6.85
CA LEU A 47 -2.51 6.83 -6.76
C LEU A 47 -3.07 5.75 -5.84
N THR A 48 -3.53 6.15 -4.65
CA THR A 48 -4.08 5.24 -3.64
C THR A 48 -5.55 5.54 -3.38
N PHE A 49 -6.38 4.50 -3.31
CA PHE A 49 -7.81 4.62 -3.02
C PHE A 49 -8.20 3.74 -1.84
N ASN A 50 -8.88 4.32 -0.85
CA ASN A 50 -9.37 3.63 0.34
C ASN A 50 -10.90 3.56 0.24
N GLU A 51 -11.44 2.52 -0.41
CA GLU A 51 -12.87 2.43 -0.70
C GLU A 51 -13.28 0.99 -1.05
N ALA A 52 -14.53 0.61 -0.73
CA ALA A 52 -15.07 -0.70 -1.07
C ALA A 52 -15.22 -0.86 -2.60
N LEU A 53 -14.82 -2.02 -3.13
CA LEU A 53 -14.88 -2.25 -4.58
C LEU A 53 -16.27 -2.72 -5.01
N THR A 54 -17.10 -1.77 -5.41
CA THR A 54 -18.41 -2.07 -6.01
C THR A 54 -18.36 -1.98 -7.53
N GLU A 55 -19.34 -2.59 -8.22
CA GLU A 55 -19.41 -2.48 -9.68
C GLU A 55 -19.54 -1.02 -10.14
N ASP A 56 -20.29 -0.21 -9.40
CA ASP A 56 -20.54 1.19 -9.75
C ASP A 56 -19.26 2.01 -9.64
N ILE A 57 -18.51 1.86 -8.55
CA ILE A 57 -17.25 2.57 -8.35
C ILE A 57 -16.24 2.17 -9.44
N VAL A 58 -16.03 0.87 -9.65
CA VAL A 58 -15.04 0.41 -10.62
C VAL A 58 -15.44 0.77 -12.06
N LYS A 59 -16.66 0.45 -12.49
CA LYS A 59 -17.06 0.58 -13.89
C LYS A 59 -17.46 2.01 -14.27
N LYS A 60 -18.10 2.77 -13.37
CA LYS A 60 -18.65 4.10 -13.69
C LYS A 60 -17.70 5.23 -13.32
N PHE A 61 -16.86 5.07 -12.30
CA PHE A 61 -15.94 6.13 -11.87
C PHE A 61 -14.50 5.87 -12.30
N TRP A 62 -13.88 4.78 -11.85
CA TRP A 62 -12.44 4.60 -12.05
C TRP A 62 -12.04 4.22 -13.47
N LYS A 63 -12.79 3.28 -14.07
CA LYS A 63 -12.53 2.85 -15.45
C LYS A 63 -12.45 4.01 -16.44
N PRO A 64 -13.46 4.91 -16.55
CA PRO A 64 -13.36 6.05 -17.45
C PRO A 64 -12.34 7.10 -16.99
N LEU A 65 -12.04 7.19 -15.70
CA LEU A 65 -11.11 8.19 -15.17
C LEU A 65 -9.65 7.89 -15.54
N PHE A 66 -9.20 6.64 -15.39
CA PHE A 66 -7.77 6.35 -15.50
C PHE A 66 -7.35 4.97 -16.09
N PHE A 67 -8.25 4.02 -16.37
CA PHE A 67 -7.81 2.67 -16.79
C PHE A 67 -7.12 2.63 -18.17
N ASN A 68 -7.34 3.64 -19.01
CA ASN A 68 -6.71 3.76 -20.32
C ASN A 68 -5.56 4.78 -20.34
N ARG A 69 -5.00 5.15 -19.17
CA ARG A 69 -3.86 6.06 -19.09
C ARG A 69 -2.55 5.26 -19.08
N ALA A 70 -1.52 5.85 -19.66
CA ALA A 70 -0.18 5.28 -19.73
C ALA A 70 0.85 6.28 -19.20
N ASN A 71 1.94 5.74 -18.65
CA ASN A 71 3.15 6.46 -18.31
C ASN A 71 3.91 6.91 -19.57
N PRO A 72 4.93 7.78 -19.46
CA PRO A 72 5.73 8.23 -20.60
C PRO A 72 6.40 7.12 -21.42
N ASP A 73 6.61 5.94 -20.81
CA ASP A 73 7.13 4.73 -21.46
C ASP A 73 6.09 3.94 -22.26
N GLY A 74 4.82 4.39 -22.25
CA GLY A 74 3.70 3.75 -22.94
C GLY A 74 3.07 2.58 -22.18
N VAL A 75 3.55 2.24 -20.98
CA VAL A 75 2.98 1.20 -20.13
C VAL A 75 1.76 1.76 -19.38
N PRO A 76 0.67 0.98 -19.20
CA PRO A 76 -0.46 1.41 -18.38
C PRO A 76 -0.03 1.91 -16.99
N ILE A 77 -0.67 2.96 -16.49
CA ILE A 77 -0.36 3.47 -15.14
C ILE A 77 -0.71 2.43 -14.06
N GLY A 78 -0.01 2.49 -12.93
CA GLY A 78 -0.37 1.77 -11.71
C GLY A 78 -1.31 2.57 -10.81
N ALA A 79 -2.01 1.87 -9.92
CA ALA A 79 -2.77 2.40 -8.80
C ALA A 79 -2.88 1.31 -7.72
N THR A 80 -3.03 1.72 -6.47
CA THR A 80 -3.17 0.83 -5.31
C THR A 80 -4.54 1.02 -4.67
N PHE A 81 -5.28 -0.06 -4.51
CA PHE A 81 -6.58 -0.07 -3.84
C PHE A 81 -6.43 -0.70 -2.46
N PHE A 82 -6.59 0.11 -1.41
CA PHE A 82 -6.74 -0.36 -0.04
C PHE A 82 -8.22 -0.69 0.17
N VAL A 83 -8.55 -1.97 0.09
CA VAL A 83 -9.93 -2.45 -0.01
C VAL A 83 -10.42 -2.90 1.36
N PRO A 84 -11.50 -2.34 1.92
CA PRO A 84 -12.14 -2.91 3.11
C PRO A 84 -12.98 -4.14 2.72
N HIS A 85 -13.19 -5.08 3.65
CA HIS A 85 -14.05 -6.23 3.38
C HIS A 85 -15.53 -5.83 3.20
N GLU A 86 -16.04 -4.96 4.07
CA GLU A 86 -17.46 -4.60 4.06
C GLU A 86 -17.88 -3.98 2.71
N TYR A 87 -18.99 -4.46 2.15
CA TYR A 87 -19.56 -4.02 0.86
C TYR A 87 -18.69 -4.28 -0.39
N THR A 88 -17.53 -4.91 -0.27
CA THR A 88 -16.67 -5.21 -1.41
C THR A 88 -17.20 -6.38 -2.24
N ASN A 89 -17.32 -6.15 -3.55
CA ASN A 89 -17.52 -7.20 -4.53
C ASN A 89 -16.16 -7.77 -4.96
N TYR A 90 -15.81 -8.94 -4.44
CA TYR A 90 -14.54 -9.62 -4.75
C TYR A 90 -14.36 -9.99 -6.23
N LYS A 91 -15.43 -10.02 -7.02
CA LYS A 91 -15.29 -10.09 -8.49
C LYS A 91 -14.60 -8.83 -9.03
N MET A 92 -14.98 -7.65 -8.53
CA MET A 92 -14.34 -6.40 -8.93
C MET A 92 -12.89 -6.33 -8.45
N VAL A 93 -12.59 -6.87 -7.26
CA VAL A 93 -11.20 -7.06 -6.78
C VAL A 93 -10.38 -7.88 -7.78
N ASN A 94 -10.90 -9.03 -8.20
CA ASN A 94 -10.22 -9.86 -9.20
C ASN A 94 -10.07 -9.14 -10.55
N ASP A 95 -11.10 -8.42 -10.99
CA ASP A 95 -11.06 -7.68 -12.25
C ASP A 95 -9.99 -6.55 -12.22
N VAL A 96 -9.86 -5.79 -11.12
CA VAL A 96 -8.80 -4.75 -11.00
C VAL A 96 -7.41 -5.33 -10.87
N PHE A 97 -7.25 -6.44 -10.13
CA PHE A 97 -5.98 -7.16 -10.04
C PHE A 97 -5.52 -7.68 -11.41
N ASN A 98 -6.42 -8.27 -12.19
CA ASN A 98 -6.12 -8.76 -13.54
C ASN A 98 -5.76 -7.64 -14.53
N LEU A 99 -6.10 -6.38 -14.23
CA LEU A 99 -5.69 -5.21 -15.01
C LEU A 99 -4.28 -4.71 -14.63
N GLY A 100 -3.64 -5.30 -13.62
CA GLY A 100 -2.29 -4.94 -13.16
C GLY A 100 -2.27 -3.91 -12.04
N PHE A 101 -3.42 -3.58 -11.44
CA PHE A 101 -3.47 -2.72 -10.26
C PHE A 101 -3.14 -3.50 -8.98
N GLU A 102 -2.54 -2.81 -8.01
CA GLU A 102 -2.24 -3.37 -6.69
C GLU A 102 -3.51 -3.39 -5.83
N VAL A 103 -3.72 -4.49 -5.12
CA VAL A 103 -4.79 -4.65 -4.13
C VAL A 103 -4.13 -4.88 -2.78
N ALA A 104 -4.42 -4.01 -1.84
CA ALA A 104 -3.96 -4.04 -0.46
C ALA A 104 -5.15 -4.13 0.50
N VAL A 105 -4.89 -4.61 1.72
CA VAL A 105 -5.90 -4.75 2.77
C VAL A 105 -6.24 -3.41 3.43
N HIS A 106 -7.51 -3.20 3.78
CA HIS A 106 -7.99 -2.04 4.54
C HIS A 106 -8.93 -2.45 5.67
N SER A 107 -8.57 -3.54 6.35
CA SER A 107 -9.32 -4.18 7.42
C SER A 107 -10.66 -4.80 7.01
N ILE A 108 -11.16 -5.69 7.85
CA ILE A 108 -12.45 -6.33 7.63
C ILE A 108 -13.59 -5.37 8.03
N THR A 109 -13.46 -4.71 9.18
CA THR A 109 -14.58 -3.96 9.79
C THR A 109 -14.60 -2.46 9.50
N ASP A 110 -13.50 -1.87 9.00
CA ASP A 110 -13.35 -0.42 8.80
C ASP A 110 -13.83 0.42 10.01
N SER A 111 -13.39 0.01 11.19
CA SER A 111 -13.88 0.55 12.46
C SER A 111 -13.42 2.00 12.74
N PRO A 112 -14.08 2.74 13.66
CA PRO A 112 -13.68 4.10 14.04
C PRO A 112 -12.28 4.17 14.66
N GLN A 113 -11.63 5.35 14.58
CA GLN A 113 -10.26 5.61 15.06
C GLN A 113 -9.94 5.10 16.48
N ILE A 114 -10.89 5.17 17.42
CA ILE A 114 -10.67 4.73 18.81
C ILE A 114 -10.51 3.21 18.95
N TYR A 115 -11.10 2.44 18.02
CA TYR A 115 -10.94 1.00 17.95
C TYR A 115 -9.48 0.66 17.61
N TRP A 116 -8.95 1.22 16.53
CA TRP A 116 -7.59 0.98 16.06
C TRP A 116 -6.52 1.47 17.05
N ARG A 117 -6.75 2.60 17.71
CA ARG A 117 -5.81 3.13 18.71
C ARG A 117 -5.61 2.20 19.92
N ASN A 118 -6.62 1.38 20.24
CA ASN A 118 -6.61 0.47 21.39
C ASN A 118 -6.56 -1.01 20.96
N ALA A 119 -6.33 -1.29 19.67
CA ALA A 119 -6.31 -2.64 19.15
C ALA A 119 -5.15 -3.44 19.77
N THR A 120 -5.43 -4.68 20.17
CA THR A 120 -4.40 -5.66 20.53
C THR A 120 -3.77 -6.23 19.26
N GLU A 121 -2.62 -6.89 19.38
CA GLU A 121 -2.02 -7.64 18.28
C GLU A 121 -3.01 -8.66 17.69
N GLU A 122 -3.76 -9.36 18.55
CA GLU A 122 -4.81 -10.28 18.12
C GLU A 122 -5.88 -9.60 17.26
N ILE A 123 -6.33 -8.40 17.64
CA ILE A 123 -7.30 -7.62 16.85
C ILE A 123 -6.69 -7.24 15.50
N LEU A 124 -5.45 -6.74 15.48
CA LEU A 124 -4.78 -6.35 14.24
C LEU A 124 -4.59 -7.56 13.30
N THR A 125 -4.21 -8.73 13.83
CA THR A 125 -4.08 -9.96 13.05
C THR A 125 -5.44 -10.38 12.49
N GLN A 126 -6.50 -10.37 13.30
CA GLN A 126 -7.85 -10.71 12.83
C GLN A 126 -8.34 -9.77 11.73
N GLU A 127 -8.02 -8.48 11.82
CA GLU A 127 -8.50 -7.46 10.87
C GLU A 127 -7.67 -7.39 9.59
N PHE A 128 -6.34 -7.53 9.66
CA PHE A 128 -5.45 -7.32 8.50
C PHE A 128 -4.91 -8.61 7.89
N ASP A 129 -4.56 -9.62 8.69
CA ASP A 129 -4.11 -10.93 8.19
C ASP A 129 -5.31 -11.85 7.86
N GLY A 130 -6.43 -11.64 8.55
CA GLY A 130 -7.68 -12.36 8.27
C GLY A 130 -8.39 -11.97 6.97
N GLN A 131 -7.92 -10.94 6.27
CA GLN A 131 -8.51 -10.40 5.04
C GLN A 131 -7.87 -10.99 3.79
#